data_AF-A0A8X6WHJ9-F1
#
_entry.id   AF-A0A8X6WHJ9-F1
#
_cell.length_a   1.000
_cell.length_b   1.000
_cell.length_c   1.000
_cell.angle_alpha   90.00
_cell.angle_beta   90.00
_cell.angle_gamma   90.00
#
_symmetry.space_group_name_H-M   'P 1'
#
loop_
_entity.id
_entity.type
_entity.pdbx_description
1 polymer ?
#
loop_
_entity_poly.entity_id
_entity_poly.type
_entity_poly.pdbx_seq_one_letter_code
_entity_poly.pdbx_strand_id
1 'polypeptide(L)'
;MGALWWLKNYGDWSVFVANRVNEINRLVPSPFWRHVPGELNPADLLSRGSSRLFSDSLWWEGPSLLLEPPSNWPIDRLACETSEVEREKKEINHSFYLVDVAVCEKREEKAGISRDWKFDSSRDRTRGENSHKNCSS
;
A
#
# COMPACT_ATOMS: atom_id res chain seq x y z
N MET A 1 10.52 4.60 -15.22
CA MET A 1 10.64 3.59 -14.12
C MET A 1 9.63 3.93 -13.02
N GLY A 2 8.34 3.62 -13.20
CA GLY A 2 7.29 4.00 -12.24
C GLY A 2 7.05 2.99 -11.12
N ALA A 3 6.97 1.70 -11.45
CA ALA A 3 6.51 0.66 -10.50
C ALA A 3 7.43 0.47 -9.28
N LEU A 4 8.76 0.39 -9.49
CA LEU A 4 9.71 0.27 -8.38
C LEU A 4 9.65 1.49 -7.45
N TRP A 5 9.36 2.68 -8.01
CA TRP A 5 9.22 3.89 -7.22
C TRP A 5 7.99 3.82 -6.32
N TRP A 6 6.84 3.34 -6.81
CA TRP A 6 5.65 3.14 -5.97
C TRP A 6 5.88 2.10 -4.88
N LEU A 7 6.57 1.00 -5.16
CA LEU A 7 6.85 -0.02 -4.14
C LEU A 7 7.74 0.51 -3.00
N LYS A 8 8.63 1.46 -3.30
CA LYS A 8 9.60 1.98 -2.35
C LYS A 8 9.15 3.19 -1.55
N ASN A 9 8.28 4.01 -2.10
CA ASN A 9 7.86 5.27 -1.50
C ASN A 9 6.43 5.19 -1.01
N TYR A 10 6.04 6.09 -0.11
CA TYR A 10 4.63 6.30 0.22
C TYR A 10 4.09 7.47 -0.61
N GLY A 11 2.83 7.39 -1.05
CA GLY A 11 2.20 8.49 -1.77
C GLY A 11 0.70 8.33 -1.95
N ASP A 12 0.04 9.46 -2.21
CA ASP A 12 -1.41 9.53 -2.49
C ASP A 12 -1.71 9.17 -3.94
N TRP A 13 -1.53 7.89 -4.26
CA TRP A 13 -1.79 7.36 -5.59
C TRP A 13 -3.29 7.08 -5.80
N SER A 14 -3.66 6.78 -7.05
CA SER A 14 -4.98 6.23 -7.35
C SER A 14 -5.28 4.99 -6.50
N VAL A 15 -6.56 4.74 -6.22
CA VAL A 15 -7.00 3.59 -5.40
C VAL A 15 -6.47 2.27 -5.97
N PHE A 16 -6.41 2.16 -7.30
CA PHE A 16 -5.87 0.98 -7.98
C PHE A 16 -4.38 0.75 -7.65
N VAL A 17 -3.55 1.80 -7.79
CA VAL A 17 -2.11 1.71 -7.50
C VAL A 17 -1.88 1.45 -6.01
N ALA A 18 -2.56 2.19 -5.13
CA ALA A 18 -2.46 2.02 -3.68
C ALA A 18 -2.82 0.61 -3.22
N ASN A 19 -3.92 0.04 -3.73
CA ASN A 19 -4.33 -1.31 -3.38
C ASN A 19 -3.27 -2.35 -3.80
N ARG A 20 -2.72 -2.24 -5.01
CA ARG A 20 -1.70 -3.18 -5.50
C ARG A 20 -0.38 -3.05 -4.79
N VAL A 21 0.09 -1.83 -4.57
CA VAL A 21 1.33 -1.60 -3.82
C VAL A 21 1.20 -2.16 -2.41
N ASN A 22 0.05 -1.95 -1.75
CA ASN A 22 -0.20 -2.50 -0.42
C ASN A 22 -0.24 -4.03 -0.41
N GLU A 23 -0.87 -4.66 -1.41
CA GLU A 23 -0.89 -6.12 -1.53
C GLU A 23 0.52 -6.69 -1.71
N ILE A 24 1.30 -6.10 -2.62
CA ILE A 24 2.68 -6.53 -2.90
C ILE A 24 3.57 -6.33 -1.67
N ASN A 25 3.51 -5.16 -1.03
CA ASN A 25 4.32 -4.83 0.14
C ASN A 25 3.94 -5.63 1.40
N ARG A 26 2.74 -6.22 1.46
CA ARG A 26 2.38 -7.21 2.50
C ARG A 26 3.14 -8.53 2.35
N LEU A 27 3.52 -8.90 1.13
CA LEU A 27 4.26 -10.14 0.86
C LEU A 27 5.77 -9.92 0.99
N VAL A 28 6.28 -8.83 0.43
CA VAL A 28 7.71 -8.50 0.43
C VAL A 28 7.88 -7.02 0.76
N PRO A 29 8.56 -6.66 1.87
CA PRO A 29 8.74 -5.27 2.26
C PRO A 29 9.53 -4.43 1.23
N SER A 30 9.19 -3.14 1.16
CA SER A 30 9.86 -2.09 0.38
C SER A 30 11.40 -2.23 0.19
N PRO A 31 12.22 -2.42 1.25
CA PRO A 31 13.69 -2.43 1.11
C PRO A 31 14.25 -3.59 0.28
N PHE A 32 13.47 -4.64 0.03
CA PHE A 32 13.91 -5.83 -0.71
C PHE A 32 13.73 -5.69 -2.22
N TRP A 33 12.89 -4.76 -2.69
CA TRP A 33 12.67 -4.55 -4.10
C TRP A 33 13.88 -3.89 -4.76
N ARG A 34 14.38 -4.47 -5.85
CA ARG A 34 15.48 -3.92 -6.65
C ARG A 34 15.19 -3.96 -8.14
N HIS A 35 15.75 -3.00 -8.86
CA HIS A 35 15.74 -2.98 -10.32
C HIS A 35 16.76 -3.97 -10.88
N VAL A 36 16.30 -4.86 -11.75
CA VAL A 36 17.16 -5.67 -12.60
C VAL A 36 17.23 -4.99 -13.97
N PRO A 37 18.42 -4.66 -14.49
CA PRO A 37 18.59 -4.15 -15.85
C PRO A 37 17.87 -5.05 -16.87
N GLY A 38 17.24 -4.46 -17.91
CA GLY A 38 16.43 -5.21 -18.87
C GLY A 38 17.18 -6.37 -19.54
N GLU A 39 18.46 -6.17 -19.87
CA GLU A 39 19.34 -7.20 -20.45
C GLU A 39 19.58 -8.41 -19.53
N LEU A 40 19.40 -8.23 -18.22
CA LEU A 40 19.56 -9.26 -17.19
C LEU A 40 18.22 -9.77 -16.67
N ASN A 41 17.09 -9.23 -17.16
CA ASN A 41 15.76 -9.64 -16.75
C ASN A 41 15.25 -10.74 -17.69
N PRO A 42 15.19 -12.01 -17.26
CA PRO A 42 14.71 -13.09 -18.12
C PRO A 42 13.27 -12.88 -18.59
N ALA A 43 12.43 -12.17 -17.82
CA ALA A 43 11.07 -11.85 -18.24
C ALA A 43 11.00 -10.95 -19.47
N ASP A 44 12.04 -10.12 -19.72
CA ASP A 44 12.11 -9.26 -20.89
C ASP A 44 12.25 -10.09 -22.19
N LEU A 45 12.99 -11.21 -22.13
CA LEU A 45 13.10 -12.15 -23.25
C LEU A 45 11.73 -12.69 -23.66
N LEU A 46 10.90 -13.05 -22.67
CA LEU A 46 9.56 -13.56 -22.92
C LEU A 46 8.64 -12.46 -23.45
N SER A 47 8.63 -11.27 -22.83
CA SER A 47 7.74 -10.18 -23.25
C SER A 47 8.07 -9.63 -24.63
N ARG A 48 9.32 -9.76 -25.10
CA ARG A 48 9.73 -9.40 -26.47
C ARG A 48 9.39 -10.47 -27.51
N GLY A 49 8.89 -11.64 -27.09
CA GLY A 49 8.61 -12.75 -27.99
C GLY A 49 9.88 -13.37 -28.59
N SER A 50 10.99 -13.40 -27.84
CA SER A 50 12.25 -13.97 -28.33
C SER A 50 12.08 -15.47 -28.60
N SER A 51 12.49 -15.93 -29.79
CA SER A 51 12.52 -17.36 -30.10
C SER A 51 13.67 -18.11 -29.40
N ARG A 52 14.60 -17.37 -28.77
CA ARG A 52 15.80 -17.91 -28.15
C ARG A 52 15.58 -18.44 -26.73
N LEU A 53 14.38 -18.31 -26.15
CA LEU A 53 14.09 -18.74 -24.76
C LEU A 53 14.59 -20.16 -24.44
N PHE A 54 14.41 -21.10 -25.36
CA PHE A 54 14.80 -22.50 -25.14
C PHE A 54 16.32 -22.74 -25.14
N SER A 55 17.11 -21.80 -25.65
CA SER A 55 18.56 -21.88 -25.71
C SER A 55 19.26 -20.81 -24.85
N ASP A 56 18.48 -20.00 -24.13
CA ASP A 56 19.01 -18.88 -23.35
C ASP A 56 19.26 -19.33 -21.91
N SER A 57 20.54 -19.35 -21.51
CA SER A 57 20.91 -19.67 -20.14
C SER A 57 20.34 -18.65 -19.14
N LEU A 58 20.16 -17.39 -19.55
CA LEU A 58 19.57 -16.36 -18.67
C LEU A 58 18.15 -16.73 -18.23
N TRP A 59 17.37 -17.39 -19.09
CA TRP A 59 16.00 -17.81 -18.77
C TRP A 59 15.98 -18.99 -17.78
N TRP A 60 16.84 -19.98 -17.99
CA TRP A 60 16.83 -21.23 -17.21
C TRP A 60 17.66 -21.16 -15.93
N GLU A 61 18.82 -20.52 -15.99
CA GLU A 61 19.77 -20.41 -14.88
C GLU A 61 19.60 -19.10 -14.11
N GLY A 62 18.96 -18.10 -14.74
CA GLY A 62 18.83 -16.77 -14.18
C GLY A 62 20.08 -15.91 -14.35
N PRO A 63 20.04 -14.64 -13.94
CA PRO A 63 21.20 -13.76 -14.00
C PRO A 63 22.22 -14.13 -12.92
N SER A 64 23.50 -14.16 -13.30
CA SER A 64 24.63 -14.47 -12.40
C SER A 64 24.70 -13.54 -11.18
N LEU A 65 24.19 -12.31 -11.29
CA LEU A 65 24.12 -11.35 -10.18
C LEU A 65 23.39 -11.90 -8.94
N LEU A 66 22.43 -12.81 -9.12
CA LEU A 66 21.68 -13.40 -8.00
C LEU A 66 22.50 -14.43 -7.22
N LEU A 67 23.59 -14.93 -7.80
CA LEU A 67 24.55 -15.82 -7.14
C LEU A 67 25.57 -15.04 -6.31
N GLU A 68 25.75 -13.76 -6.60
CA GLU A 68 26.65 -12.87 -5.88
C GLU A 68 26.03 -12.38 -4.56
N PRO A 69 26.83 -12.05 -3.55
CA PRO A 69 26.32 -11.46 -2.32
C PRO A 69 25.61 -10.12 -2.59
N PRO A 70 24.59 -9.75 -1.80
CA PRO A 70 23.83 -8.51 -2.00
C PRO A 70 24.65 -7.22 -2.04
N SER A 71 25.87 -7.23 -1.47
CA SER A 71 26.84 -6.13 -1.55
C SER A 71 27.33 -5.84 -2.97
N ASN A 72 27.28 -6.83 -3.85
CA ASN A 72 27.77 -6.77 -5.22
C ASN A 72 26.64 -6.51 -6.23
N TRP A 73 25.40 -6.41 -5.75
CA TRP A 73 24.26 -6.15 -6.61
C TRP A 73 24.28 -4.70 -7.13
N PRO A 74 23.69 -4.45 -8.30
CA PRO A 74 23.59 -3.09 -8.83
C PRO A 74 22.89 -2.16 -7.84
N ILE A 75 23.47 -0.98 -7.63
CA ILE A 75 22.84 0.05 -6.81
C ILE A 75 21.63 0.59 -7.57
N ASP A 76 20.46 0.55 -6.91
CA ASP A 76 19.24 1.16 -7.43
C ASP A 76 19.41 2.67 -7.60
N ARG A 77 19.72 3.10 -8.81
CA ARG A 77 19.58 4.51 -9.20
C ARG A 77 18.11 4.78 -9.47
N LEU A 78 17.37 5.12 -8.42
CA LEU A 78 16.01 5.64 -8.54
C LEU A 78 16.06 7.04 -9.17
N ALA A 79 16.34 7.12 -10.48
CA ALA A 79 16.08 8.31 -11.26
C ALA A 79 14.58 8.32 -11.56
N CYS A 80 13.79 8.89 -10.66
CA CYS A 80 12.40 9.19 -10.98
C CYS A 80 12.41 10.46 -11.83
N GLU A 81 12.13 10.35 -13.14
CA GLU A 81 11.49 11.46 -13.83
C GLU A 81 10.12 11.64 -13.17
N THR A 82 10.00 12.72 -12.40
CA THR A 82 8.85 13.04 -11.56
C THR A 82 7.54 13.14 -12.36
N SER A 83 7.63 13.36 -13.66
CA SER A 83 6.49 13.57 -14.57
C SER A 83 5.56 12.37 -14.73
N GLU A 84 6.07 11.14 -14.80
CA GLU A 84 5.22 9.93 -14.97
C GLU A 84 4.43 9.62 -13.69
N VAL A 85 5.08 9.73 -12.53
CA VAL A 85 4.48 9.44 -11.22
C VAL A 85 3.47 10.51 -10.83
N GLU A 86 3.73 11.77 -11.16
CA GLU A 86 2.82 12.89 -10.90
C GLU A 86 1.49 12.77 -11.64
N ARG A 87 1.50 12.19 -12.85
CA ARG A 87 0.29 11.96 -13.66
C ARG A 87 -0.69 10.96 -13.05
N GLU A 88 -0.24 10.13 -12.12
CA GLU A 88 -1.05 9.10 -11.44
C GLU A 88 -1.43 9.46 -10.01
N LYS A 89 -1.00 10.65 -9.53
CA LYS A 89 -1.52 11.22 -8.29
C LYS A 89 -3.02 11.44 -8.43
N LYS A 90 -3.77 11.18 -7.36
CA LYS A 90 -5.17 11.53 -7.31
C LYS A 90 -5.30 13.05 -7.49
N GLU A 91 -5.93 13.52 -8.55
CA GLU A 91 -6.59 14.82 -8.48
C GLU A 91 -7.70 14.67 -7.45
N ILE A 92 -7.50 15.28 -6.30
CA ILE A 92 -8.51 15.38 -5.27
C ILE A 92 -9.61 16.27 -5.85
N ASN A 93 -10.67 15.65 -6.37
CA ASN A 93 -11.83 16.40 -6.80
C ASN A 93 -12.51 16.98 -5.55
N HIS A 94 -12.15 18.21 -5.21
CA HIS A 94 -12.67 18.95 -4.06
C HIS A 94 -14.21 19.06 -4.08
N SER A 95 -14.85 18.92 -5.25
CA SER A 95 -16.31 18.88 -5.34
C SER A 95 -16.94 17.69 -4.61
N PHE A 96 -16.23 16.55 -4.49
CA PHE A 96 -16.73 15.37 -3.78
C PHE A 96 -16.83 15.61 -2.27
N TYR A 97 -15.83 16.29 -1.69
CA TYR A 97 -15.84 16.68 -0.27
C TYR A 97 -16.89 17.75 0.05
N LEU A 98 -17.13 18.70 -0.86
CA LEU A 98 -18.19 19.71 -0.68
C LEU A 98 -19.58 19.07 -0.65
N VAL A 99 -19.80 18.01 -1.43
CA VAL A 99 -21.06 17.25 -1.39
C VAL A 99 -21.20 16.53 -0.04
N ASP A 100 -20.16 15.86 0.45
CA ASP A 100 -20.23 15.18 1.76
C ASP A 100 -20.44 16.16 2.94
N VAL A 101 -19.78 17.32 2.92
CA VAL A 101 -19.99 18.40 3.91
C VAL A 101 -21.43 18.94 3.83
N ALA A 102 -21.92 19.23 2.62
CA ALA A 102 -23.27 19.75 2.41
C ALA A 102 -24.37 18.71 2.73
N VAL A 103 -24.09 17.42 2.56
CA VAL A 103 -24.99 16.32 2.98
C VAL A 103 -25.01 16.20 4.50
N CYS A 104 -23.88 16.41 5.17
CA CYS A 104 -23.81 16.40 6.64
C CYS A 104 -24.56 17.58 7.25
N GLU A 105 -24.41 18.80 6.72
CA GLU A 105 -25.15 20.00 7.17
C GLU A 105 -26.68 19.83 7.03
N LYS A 106 -27.15 19.18 5.96
CA LYS A 106 -28.59 18.95 5.75
C LYS A 106 -29.18 17.87 6.65
N ARG A 107 -28.35 17.03 7.26
CA ARG A 107 -28.82 15.96 8.16
C ARG A 107 -29.06 16.47 9.59
N GLU A 108 -28.38 17.55 9.99
CA GLU A 108 -28.56 18.16 11.30
C GLU A 108 -29.87 18.97 11.43
N GLU A 109 -30.44 19.45 10.31
CA GLU A 109 -31.68 20.23 10.35
C GLU A 109 -32.95 19.36 10.50
N LYS A 110 -32.91 18.08 10.07
CA LYS A 110 -34.05 17.15 10.19
C LYS A 110 -34.02 16.26 11.42
N ALA A 111 -32.91 16.23 12.16
CA ALA A 111 -32.85 15.60 13.46
C ALA A 111 -32.80 16.73 14.50
N GLY A 112 -33.96 17.09 15.06
CA GLY A 112 -34.05 17.98 16.22
C GLY A 112 -33.40 17.35 17.45
N ILE A 113 -32.07 17.23 17.43
CA ILE A 113 -31.24 16.69 18.49
C ILE A 113 -30.73 17.88 19.28
N SER A 114 -31.33 18.04 20.46
CA SER A 114 -30.86 18.90 21.53
C SER A 114 -29.35 18.69 21.73
N ARG A 115 -28.57 19.77 21.62
CA ARG A 115 -27.10 19.77 21.78
C ARG A 115 -26.67 19.69 23.25
N ASP A 116 -27.12 18.65 23.95
CA ASP A 116 -26.65 18.31 25.29
C ASP A 116 -25.92 16.96 25.27
N TRP A 117 -24.82 16.89 24.51
CA TRP A 117 -23.83 15.84 24.69
C TRP A 117 -22.86 16.27 25.80
N LYS A 118 -23.28 16.09 27.07
CA LYS A 118 -22.34 16.16 28.19
C LYS A 118 -21.49 14.90 28.18
N PHE A 119 -20.20 15.08 27.94
CA PHE A 119 -19.16 14.10 28.21
C PHE A 119 -19.13 13.83 29.73
N ASP A 120 -19.85 12.81 30.18
CA ASP A 120 -19.82 12.35 31.58
C ASP A 120 -18.57 11.50 31.80
N SER A 121 -17.55 12.12 32.41
CA SER A 121 -16.30 11.48 32.81
C SER A 121 -16.39 10.77 34.17
N SER A 122 -17.59 10.55 34.73
CA SER A 122 -17.75 9.99 36.09
C SER A 122 -18.18 8.51 36.16
N ARG A 123 -18.15 7.77 35.05
CA ARG A 123 -18.39 6.30 35.07
C ARG A 123 -17.13 5.49 34.86
N ASP A 124 -16.10 5.77 35.66
CA ASP A 124 -15.04 4.80 35.94
C ASP A 124 -14.86 4.66 37.46
N ARG A 125 -15.73 3.80 38.03
CA ARG A 125 -15.61 3.07 39.30
C ARG A 125 -17.01 2.66 39.74
N THR A 126 -17.34 1.39 39.54
CA THR A 126 -17.67 0.45 40.62
C THR A 126 -18.39 -0.79 40.04
N ARG A 127 -17.97 -1.95 40.55
CA ARG A 127 -18.80 -3.13 40.79
C ARG A 127 -19.00 -4.10 39.62
N GLY A 128 -17.94 -4.86 39.36
CA GLY A 128 -18.04 -6.24 38.88
C GLY A 128 -17.57 -7.24 39.93
N GLU A 129 -18.15 -7.22 41.14
CA GLU A 129 -18.02 -8.33 42.09
C GLU A 129 -19.35 -8.64 42.79
N ASN A 130 -19.68 -9.93 42.69
CA ASN A 130 -20.48 -10.77 43.57
C ASN A 130 -22.02 -10.81 43.43
N SER A 131 -22.47 -11.88 42.80
CA SER A 131 -23.48 -12.76 43.40
C SER A 131 -22.88 -14.16 43.58
N HIS A 132 -22.50 -14.46 44.82
CA HIS A 132 -22.12 -15.79 45.31
C HIS A 132 -23.26 -16.81 45.16
N LYS A 133 -22.93 -18.08 44.90
CA LYS A 133 -22.91 -19.14 45.93
C LYS A 133 -22.59 -20.52 45.32
N ASN A 134 -21.39 -21.01 45.69
CA ASN A 134 -21.04 -22.34 46.21
C ASN A 134 -21.83 -23.59 45.75
N CYS A 135 -21.10 -24.59 45.25
CA CYS A 135 -20.90 -25.85 45.99
C CYS A 135 -19.72 -26.66 45.41
N SER A 136 -18.86 -27.13 46.32
CA SER A 136 -17.79 -28.11 46.12
C SER A 136 -18.34 -29.53 46.24
N SER A 137 -17.81 -30.47 45.45
CA SER A 137 -16.96 -31.59 45.92
C SER A 137 -16.37 -32.29 44.71
#